data_AF-A0A3S9XA78-F1
#
_entry.id   AF-A0A3S9XA78-F1
#
_cell.length_a   1.000
_cell.length_b   1.000
_cell.length_c   1.000
_cell.angle_alpha   90.00
_cell.angle_beta   90.00
_cell.angle_gamma   90.00
#
_symmetry.space_group_name_H-M   'P 1'
#
loop_
_entity.id
_entity.type
_entity.pdbx_description
1 polymer ?
#
loop_
_entity_poly.entity_id
_entity_poly.type
_entity_poly.pdbx_seq_one_letter_code
_entity_poly.pdbx_strand_id
1 'polypeptide(L)' 'MNYLTVQEMIKVILSKKKYSQYSLAKEAGTSQPTINRTLKGETAPKYKLGKAIEALYNEVMSKGE' A
#
# COMPACT_ATOMS: atom_id res chain seq x y z
N MET A 1 0.38 -17.26 6.99
CA MET A 1 0.21 -15.86 6.52
C MET A 1 1.58 -15.41 6.06
N ASN A 2 1.80 -15.24 4.75
CA ASN A 2 3.10 -14.78 4.25
C ASN A 2 3.34 -13.37 4.78
N TYR A 3 4.44 -13.17 5.50
CA TYR A 3 4.84 -11.86 6.04
C TYR A 3 5.35 -10.99 4.88
N LEU A 4 4.42 -10.45 4.09
CA LEU A 4 4.76 -9.42 3.12
C LEU A 4 5.11 -8.13 3.87
N THR A 5 6.16 -7.47 3.43
CA THR A 5 6.48 -6.12 3.85
C THR A 5 5.45 -5.14 3.30
N VAL A 6 5.33 -3.96 3.94
CA VAL A 6 4.47 -2.87 3.42
C VAL A 6 4.84 -2.49 1.98
N GLN A 7 6.13 -2.61 1.61
CA GLN A 7 6.59 -2.33 0.24
C GLN A 7 5.99 -3.32 -0.76
N GLU A 8 6.01 -4.62 -0.43
CA GLU A 8 5.44 -5.66 -1.28
C GLU A 8 3.92 -5.55 -1.36
N MET A 9 3.25 -5.22 -0.25
CA MET A 9 1.81 -4.94 -0.25
C MET A 9 1.47 -3.78 -1.19
N ILE A 10 2.24 -2.68 -1.15
CA ILE A 10 2.06 -1.55 -2.08
C ILE A 10 2.24 -2.02 -3.53
N LYS A 11 3.27 -2.81 -3.84
CA LYS A 11 3.48 -3.36 -5.19
C LYS A 11 2.29 -4.18 -5.67
N VAL A 12 1.74 -5.05 -4.80
CA VAL A 12 0.56 -5.86 -5.14
C VAL A 12 -0.66 -4.97 -5.37
N ILE A 13 -0.92 -3.99 -4.50
CA ILE A 13 -2.04 -3.06 -4.68
C ILE A 13 -1.91 -2.31 -6.01
N LEU A 14 -0.72 -1.79 -6.32
CA LEU A 14 -0.45 -1.06 -7.58
C LEU A 14 -0.51 -1.95 -8.83
N SER A 15 -0.40 -3.27 -8.70
CA SER A 15 -0.57 -4.19 -9.83
C SER A 15 -2.04 -4.31 -10.28
N LYS A 16 -3.00 -3.88 -9.43
CA LYS A 16 -4.42 -3.92 -9.75
C LYS A 16 -4.80 -2.70 -10.57
N LYS A 17 -5.53 -2.91 -11.67
CA LYS A 17 -5.93 -1.86 -12.63
C LYS A 17 -6.61 -0.62 -12.01
N LYS A 18 -7.24 -0.77 -10.84
CA LYS A 18 -7.95 0.32 -10.13
C LYS A 18 -7.01 1.27 -9.38
N TYR A 19 -5.78 0.86 -9.06
CA TYR A 19 -4.91 1.61 -8.16
C TYR A 19 -3.71 2.24 -8.89
N SER A 20 -3.58 3.54 -8.70
CA SER A 20 -2.35 4.33 -8.91
C SER A 20 -1.74 4.72 -7.56
N GLN A 21 -0.49 5.21 -7.56
CA GLN A 21 0.12 5.76 -6.35
C GLN A 21 -0.70 6.90 -5.74
N TYR A 22 -1.36 7.70 -6.58
CA TYR A 22 -2.22 8.80 -6.14
C TYR A 22 -3.48 8.30 -5.43
N SER A 23 -4.21 7.37 -6.06
CA SER A 23 -5.42 6.80 -5.44
C SER A 23 -5.09 6.02 -4.17
N LEU A 24 -3.98 5.28 -4.16
CA LEU A 24 -3.50 4.58 -2.97
C LEU A 24 -3.16 5.56 -1.84
N ALA A 25 -2.49 6.67 -2.15
CA ALA A 25 -2.18 7.69 -1.15
C ALA A 25 -3.47 8.27 -0.53
N LYS A 26 -4.47 8.56 -1.36
CA LYS A 26 -5.77 9.05 -0.92
C LYS A 26 -6.48 8.05 0.01
N GLU A 27 -6.53 6.78 -0.40
CA GLU A 27 -7.14 5.69 0.38
C GLU A 27 -6.39 5.47 1.71
N ALA A 28 -5.05 5.52 1.69
CA ALA A 28 -4.21 5.32 2.86
C ALA A 28 -4.05 6.58 3.74
N GLY A 29 -4.74 7.68 3.43
CA GLY A 29 -4.68 8.93 4.20
C GLY A 29 -3.30 9.59 4.23
N THR A 30 -2.54 9.50 3.13
CA THR A 30 -1.17 10.01 3.00
C THR A 30 -0.98 10.75 1.67
N SER A 31 0.27 11.11 1.35
CA SER A 31 0.63 11.76 0.09
C SER A 31 1.33 10.80 -0.88
N GLN A 32 1.16 11.04 -2.18
CA GLN A 32 1.82 10.26 -3.24
C GLN A 32 3.35 10.20 -3.07
N PRO A 33 4.06 11.30 -2.72
CA PRO A 33 5.49 11.24 -2.43
C PRO A 33 5.84 10.29 -1.27
N THR A 34 4.97 10.20 -0.26
CA THR A 34 5.18 9.27 0.86
C THR A 34 5.07 7.81 0.39
N ILE A 35 4.05 7.49 -0.41
CA ILE A 35 3.93 6.17 -1.04
C ILE A 35 5.16 5.84 -1.89
N ASN A 36 5.63 6.78 -2.71
CA ASN A 36 6.80 6.59 -3.57
C ASN A 36 8.09 6.32 -2.74
N ARG A 37 8.34 7.10 -1.68
CA ARG A 37 9.50 6.89 -0.80
C ARG A 37 9.42 5.56 -0.05
N THR A 38 8.25 5.20 0.45
CA THR A 38 8.04 3.89 1.09
C THR A 38 8.25 2.75 0.10
N LEU A 39 7.74 2.87 -1.12
CA LEU A 39 7.93 1.89 -2.19
C LEU A 39 9.41 1.67 -2.54
N LYS A 40 10.21 2.73 -2.53
CA LYS A 40 11.67 2.68 -2.75
C LYS A 40 12.47 2.22 -1.53
N GLY A 41 11.84 2.09 -0.37
CA GLY A 41 12.52 1.78 0.89
C GLY A 41 13.34 2.92 1.48
N GLU A 42 13.20 4.14 0.96
CA GLU A 42 13.88 5.34 1.47
C GLU A 42 13.34 5.77 2.85
N THR A 43 12.14 5.34 3.21
CA THR A 43 11.52 5.68 4.49
C THR A 43 10.64 4.54 4.98
N ALA A 44 10.87 4.13 6.24
CA ALA A 44 9.98 3.19 6.92
C ALA A 44 8.59 3.82 7.11
N PRO A 45 7.50 3.09 6.80
CA PRO A 45 6.16 3.61 7.01
C PRO A 45 5.90 3.77 8.50
N LYS A 46 5.27 4.88 8.88
CA LYS A 46 4.73 5.04 10.23
C LYS A 46 3.69 3.95 10.49
N TYR A 47 3.52 3.56 11.75
CA TYR A 47 2.58 2.51 12.15
C TYR A 47 1.18 2.67 11.53
N LYS A 48 0.61 3.88 11.58
CA LYS A 48 -0.71 4.18 10.98
C LYS A 48 -0.75 3.93 9.47
N LEU A 49 0.30 4.31 8.75
CA LEU A 49 0.39 4.08 7.30
C LEU A 49 0.53 2.57 7.02
N GLY A 50 1.37 1.86 7.78
CA GLY A 50 1.49 0.40 7.67
C GLY A 50 0.15 -0.30 7.82
N LYS A 51 -0.62 0.05 8.86
CA LYS A 51 -1.96 -0.53 9.11
C LYS A 51 -2.97 -0.19 8.01
N ALA A 52 -2.93 1.04 7.47
CA ALA A 52 -3.79 1.41 6.35
C ALA A 52 -3.48 0.60 5.09
N ILE A 53 -2.20 0.39 4.78
CA ILE A 53 -1.77 -0.44 3.64
C ILE A 53 -2.13 -1.91 3.86
N GLU A 54 -1.94 -2.45 5.07
CA GLU A 54 -2.35 -3.82 5.42
C GLU A 54 -3.86 -4.02 5.21
N ALA A 55 -4.69 -3.08 5.67
CA ALA A 55 -6.14 -3.14 5.50
C ALA A 55 -6.54 -3.10 4.01
N LEU A 56 -5.96 -2.18 3.23
CA LEU A 56 -6.20 -2.09 1.79
C LEU A 56 -5.74 -3.32 1.03
N TYR A 57 -4.58 -3.87 1.40
CA TYR A 57 -4.08 -5.12 0.82
C TYR A 57 -5.06 -6.26 1.07
N ASN A 58 -5.52 -6.42 2.31
CA ASN A 58 -6.51 -7.45 2.64
C ASN A 58 -7.81 -7.26 1.85
N GLU A 59 -8.32 -6.04 1.72
CA GLU A 59 -9.51 -5.77 0.91
C GLU A 59 -9.29 -6.16 -0.57
N VAL A 60 -8.15 -5.77 -1.14
CA VAL A 60 -7.78 -6.08 -2.53
C VAL A 60 -7.64 -7.58 -2.78
N MET A 61 -7.16 -8.33 -1.79
CA MET A 61 -7.00 -9.78 -1.88
C MET A 61 -8.31 -10.53 -1.62
N SER A 62 -9.16 -10.02 -0.71
CA SER A 62 -10.48 -10.62 -0.43
C SER A 62 -11.53 -10.33 -1.50
N LYS A 63 -11.44 -9.20 -2.22
CA LYS A 63 -12.31 -8.86 -3.35
C LYS A 63 -11.75 -9.33 -4.71
N GLY A 64 -10.75 -10.20 -4.67
CA GLY A 64 -10.05 -10.75 -5.84
C GLY A 64 -10.55 -12.12 -6.30
N GLU A 65 -11.82 -12.47 -6.00
CA GLU A 65 -12.58 -13.59 -6.58
C GLU A 65 -13.75 -13.06 -7.40
#